data_AF-A0A1H1GDG4-F1
#
_entry.id   AF-A0A1H1GDG4-F1
#
_cell.length_a   1.000
_cell.length_b   1.000
_cell.length_c   1.000
_cell.angle_alpha   90.00
_cell.angle_beta   90.00
_cell.angle_gamma   90.00
#
_symmetry.space_group_name_H-M   'P 1'
#
loop_
_entity.id
_entity.type
_entity.pdbx_description
1 polymer ?
#
loop_
_entity_poly.entity_id
_entity_poly.type
_entity_poly.pdbx_seq_one_letter_code
_entity_poly.pdbx_strand_id
1 'polypeptide(L)'
;MSAYEFDLLGDTIPEGFGGRGRSYHKLNYENSRLINLLLEFWKTQSEISSALGNTKPTLCKNYFRQLKVKDDARARVEAKCLGKLMDLVDAGNVAVIKEYFVGLERAD
;
A
#
# COMPACT_ATOMS: atom_id res chain seq x y z
N MET A 1 -11.61 30.11 21.31
CA MET A 1 -10.23 29.63 21.51
C MET A 1 -10.35 28.19 21.99
N SER A 2 -10.12 27.19 21.13
CA SER A 2 -10.19 25.79 21.58
C SER A 2 -8.94 25.48 22.40
N ALA A 3 -9.13 25.07 23.65
CA ALA A 3 -8.05 24.56 24.48
C ALA A 3 -7.58 23.23 23.86
N TYR A 4 -6.33 23.17 23.42
CA TYR A 4 -5.74 21.90 22.97
C TYR A 4 -5.60 21.01 24.20
N GLU A 5 -6.42 19.96 24.27
CA GLU A 5 -6.28 18.89 25.24
C GLU A 5 -5.17 17.98 24.73
N PHE A 6 -4.08 17.86 25.49
CA PHE A 6 -2.92 17.05 25.13
C PHE A 6 -3.06 15.67 25.78
N ASP A 7 -2.69 14.60 25.05
CA ASP A 7 -2.63 13.24 25.59
C ASP A 7 -1.44 13.10 26.57
N LEU A 8 -1.36 11.99 27.31
CA LEU A 8 -0.29 11.66 28.27
C LEU A 8 1.12 11.67 27.64
N LEU A 9 1.20 11.58 26.32
CA LEU A 9 2.45 11.63 25.54
C LEU A 9 2.73 13.01 24.92
N GLY A 10 1.89 14.01 25.18
CA GLY A 10 2.06 15.38 24.70
C GLY A 10 1.51 15.65 23.29
N ASP A 11 0.86 14.68 22.66
CA ASP A 11 0.23 14.86 21.35
C ASP A 11 -1.12 15.59 21.47
N THR A 12 -1.45 16.46 20.51
CA THR A 12 -2.75 17.14 20.48
C THR A 12 -3.88 16.14 20.20
N ILE A 13 -4.89 16.08 21.07
CA ILE A 13 -6.06 15.22 20.87
C ILE A 13 -6.94 15.83 19.76
N PRO A 14 -7.22 15.10 18.67
CA PRO A 14 -8.07 15.60 17.60
C PRO A 14 -9.51 15.85 18.07
N GLU A 15 -10.15 16.86 17.50
CA GLU A 15 -11.55 17.19 17.79
C GLU A 15 -12.46 15.99 17.47
N GLY A 16 -13.22 15.52 18.46
CA GLY A 16 -14.10 14.35 18.35
C GLY A 16 -13.45 12.99 18.65
N PHE A 17 -12.27 12.94 19.28
CA PHE A 17 -11.69 11.70 19.78
C PHE A 17 -12.64 11.02 20.80
N GLY A 18 -13.11 9.81 20.48
CA GLY A 18 -14.06 9.06 21.31
C GLY A 18 -15.54 9.50 21.23
N GLY A 19 -15.87 10.58 20.52
CA GLY A 19 -17.22 11.13 20.43
C GLY A 19 -18.08 10.57 19.29
N ARG A 20 -19.42 10.74 19.41
CA ARG A 20 -20.36 10.51 18.28
C ARG A 20 -20.06 11.55 17.20
N GLY A 21 -19.77 11.09 15.98
CA GLY A 21 -19.42 11.97 14.86
C GLY A 21 -17.94 12.00 14.47
N ARG A 22 -17.05 11.23 15.14
CA ARG A 22 -15.68 11.01 14.65
C ARG A 22 -15.77 10.53 13.20
N SER A 23 -15.13 11.25 12.28
CA SER A 23 -15.17 10.87 10.87
C SER A 23 -14.63 9.45 10.73
N TYR A 24 -15.47 8.55 10.22
CA TYR A 24 -15.09 7.18 9.93
C TYR A 24 -13.87 7.19 9.00
N HIS A 25 -12.94 6.25 9.17
CA HIS A 25 -11.81 6.07 8.26
C HIS A 25 -12.35 5.93 6.82
N LYS A 26 -12.17 6.96 6.00
CA LYS A 26 -12.65 6.95 4.61
C LYS A 26 -11.66 6.16 3.76
N LEU A 27 -12.21 5.32 2.88
CA LEU A 27 -11.42 4.63 1.88
C LEU A 27 -10.81 5.68 0.95
N ASN A 28 -9.48 5.75 0.92
CA ASN A 28 -8.73 6.62 0.02
C ASN A 28 -8.03 5.75 -1.04
N TYR A 29 -7.96 6.25 -2.26
CA TYR A 29 -7.21 5.63 -3.35
C TYR A 29 -5.72 5.51 -3.01
N GLU A 30 -5.11 6.58 -2.47
CA GLU A 30 -3.69 6.57 -2.11
C GLU A 30 -3.36 5.52 -1.06
N ASN A 31 -4.19 5.40 -0.02
CA ASN A 31 -4.03 4.38 1.01
C ASN A 31 -4.24 2.97 0.44
N SER A 32 -5.19 2.79 -0.48
CA SER A 32 -5.41 1.50 -1.15
C SER A 32 -4.22 1.10 -2.01
N ARG A 33 -3.62 2.07 -2.72
CA ARG A 33 -2.41 1.87 -3.51
C ARG A 33 -1.21 1.51 -2.62
N LEU A 34 -1.04 2.22 -1.50
CA LEU A 34 0.02 1.94 -0.53
C LEU A 34 -0.12 0.53 0.08
N ILE A 35 -1.35 0.11 0.42
CA ILE A 35 -1.62 -1.24 0.94
C ILE A 35 -1.24 -2.31 -0.08
N ASN A 36 -1.62 -2.14 -1.35
CA ASN A 36 -1.26 -3.10 -2.40
C ASN A 36 0.26 -3.21 -2.54
N LEU A 37 0.96 -2.07 -2.59
CA LEU A 37 2.43 -2.02 -2.61
C LEU A 37 3.04 -2.80 -1.44
N LEU A 38 2.56 -2.59 -0.22
CA LEU A 38 3.08 -3.29 0.95
C LEU A 38 2.75 -4.80 0.93
N LEU A 39 1.59 -5.19 0.40
CA LEU A 39 1.21 -6.59 0.24
C LEU A 39 2.11 -7.33 -0.76
N GLU A 40 2.55 -6.64 -1.83
CA GLU A 40 3.50 -7.18 -2.82
C GLU A 40 4.84 -7.56 -2.18
N PHE A 41 5.32 -6.74 -1.23
CA PHE A 41 6.53 -7.01 -0.44
C PHE A 41 6.30 -7.93 0.75
N TRP A 42 5.21 -8.71 0.74
CA TRP A 42 4.87 -9.70 1.76
C TRP A 42 4.69 -9.14 3.17
N LYS A 43 4.49 -7.83 3.31
CA LYS A 43 4.36 -7.19 4.63
C LYS A 43 3.17 -7.75 5.40
N THR A 44 3.38 -7.90 6.71
CA THR A 44 2.35 -8.35 7.63
C THR A 44 1.30 -7.25 7.82
N GLN A 45 0.09 -7.64 8.19
CA GLN A 45 -0.98 -6.66 8.48
C GLN A 45 -0.59 -5.68 9.59
N SER A 46 0.28 -6.09 10.52
CA SER A 46 0.80 -5.21 11.58
C SER A 46 1.69 -4.12 10.99
N GLU A 47 2.67 -4.49 10.16
CA GLU A 47 3.54 -3.54 9.47
C GLU A 47 2.75 -2.58 8.57
N ILE A 48 1.77 -3.11 7.83
CA ILE A 48 0.89 -2.31 6.97
C ILE A 48 0.10 -1.30 7.81
N SER A 49 -0.45 -1.74 8.95
CA SER A 49 -1.22 -0.86 9.84
C SER A 49 -0.35 0.24 10.44
N SER A 50 0.88 -0.08 10.88
CA SER A 50 1.85 0.90 11.36
C SER A 50 2.24 1.91 10.27
N ALA A 51 2.49 1.45 9.04
CA ALA A 51 2.82 2.33 7.92
C ALA A 51 1.69 3.31 7.57
N LEU A 52 0.44 2.93 7.81
CA LEU A 52 -0.73 3.77 7.59
C LEU A 52 -1.11 4.65 8.80
N GLY A 53 -0.40 4.53 9.93
CA GLY A 53 -0.78 5.18 11.18
C GLY A 53 -2.15 4.73 11.70
N ASN A 54 -2.59 3.52 11.35
CA ASN A 54 -3.91 2.99 11.67
C ASN A 54 -3.81 1.71 12.50
N THR A 55 -4.90 1.34 13.17
CA THR A 55 -4.95 0.08 13.92
C THR A 55 -5.27 -1.10 13.00
N LYS A 56 -4.76 -2.30 13.33
CA LYS A 56 -5.07 -3.54 12.60
C LYS A 56 -6.58 -3.78 12.38
N PRO A 57 -7.48 -3.57 13.38
CA PRO A 57 -8.92 -3.70 13.15
C PRO A 57 -9.45 -2.75 12.08
N THR A 58 -8.93 -1.52 12.02
CA THR A 58 -9.31 -0.52 11.02
C THR A 58 -8.88 -0.94 9.62
N LEU A 59 -7.68 -1.52 9.49
CA LEU A 59 -7.18 -2.09 8.24
C LEU A 59 -8.08 -3.24 7.77
N CYS A 60 -8.37 -4.21 8.63
CA CYS A 60 -9.20 -5.37 8.29
C CYS A 60 -10.63 -4.98 7.93
N LYS A 61 -11.22 -4.01 8.62
CA LYS A 61 -12.60 -3.56 8.35
C LYS A 61 -12.74 -2.87 6.99
N ASN A 62 -11.78 -2.01 6.64
CA ASN A 62 -11.89 -1.15 5.47
C ASN A 62 -11.25 -1.72 4.20
N TYR A 63 -10.25 -2.59 4.35
CA TYR A 63 -9.44 -3.08 3.24
C TYR A 63 -9.44 -4.61 3.12
N PHE A 64 -10.46 -5.30 3.66
CA PHE A 64 -10.55 -6.77 3.63
C PHE A 64 -10.41 -7.34 2.21
N ARG A 65 -10.93 -6.64 1.20
CA ARG A 65 -10.93 -7.10 -0.18
C ARG A 65 -9.52 -7.11 -0.75
N GLN A 66 -8.72 -6.09 -0.44
CA GLN A 66 -7.33 -5.98 -0.83
C GLN A 66 -6.47 -7.05 -0.12
N LEU A 67 -6.71 -7.26 1.17
CA LEU A 67 -5.99 -8.26 1.96
C LEU A 67 -6.22 -9.71 1.50
N LYS A 68 -7.34 -10.01 0.84
CA LYS A 68 -7.66 -11.36 0.33
C LYS A 68 -6.86 -11.76 -0.92
N VAL A 69 -6.40 -10.79 -1.70
CA VAL A 69 -5.71 -11.01 -2.99
C VAL A 69 -4.20 -10.80 -2.85
N LYS A 70 -3.62 -11.25 -1.73
CA LYS A 70 -2.19 -11.06 -1.43
C LYS A 70 -1.30 -11.70 -2.49
N ASP A 71 -1.60 -12.93 -2.90
CA ASP A 71 -0.81 -13.66 -3.89
C ASP A 71 -0.94 -13.03 -5.29
N ASP A 72 -2.16 -12.62 -5.67
CA ASP A 72 -2.40 -11.88 -6.92
C ASP A 72 -1.67 -10.52 -6.96
N ALA A 73 -1.50 -9.85 -5.82
CA ALA A 73 -0.96 -8.49 -5.77
C ALA A 73 0.46 -8.45 -6.35
N ARG A 74 1.28 -9.45 -5.99
CA ARG A 74 2.64 -9.59 -6.51
C ARG A 74 2.65 -9.82 -8.02
N ALA A 75 1.87 -10.79 -8.51
CA ALA A 75 1.77 -11.08 -9.93
C ALA A 75 1.31 -9.86 -10.74
N ARG A 76 0.38 -9.05 -10.20
CA ARG A 76 -0.10 -7.82 -10.86
C ARG A 76 1.00 -6.76 -11.02
N VAL A 77 1.88 -6.62 -10.02
CA VAL A 77 2.97 -5.63 -10.12
C VAL A 77 4.14 -6.13 -10.95
N GLU A 78 4.49 -7.41 -10.84
CA GLU A 78 5.44 -8.03 -11.76
C GLU A 78 4.98 -7.86 -13.21
N ALA A 79 3.71 -8.17 -13.52
CA ALA A 79 3.14 -7.94 -14.85
C ALA A 79 3.17 -6.47 -15.27
N LYS A 80 2.88 -5.53 -14.37
CA LYS A 80 2.93 -4.09 -14.66
C LYS A 80 4.36 -3.60 -14.94
N CYS A 81 5.33 -4.08 -14.17
CA CYS A 81 6.74 -3.78 -14.38
C CYS A 81 7.24 -4.35 -15.70
N LEU A 82 6.91 -5.62 -16.00
CA LEU A 82 7.24 -6.26 -17.27
C LEU A 82 6.59 -5.55 -18.46
N GLY A 83 5.34 -5.11 -18.36
CA GLY A 83 4.68 -4.33 -19.40
C GLY A 83 5.41 -3.02 -19.70
N LYS A 84 5.78 -2.26 -18.66
CA LYS A 84 6.60 -1.04 -18.84
C LYS A 84 7.98 -1.33 -19.43
N LEU A 85 8.56 -2.48 -19.08
CA LEU A 85 9.84 -2.91 -19.59
C LEU A 85 9.72 -3.26 -21.09
N MET A 86 8.62 -3.91 -21.49
CA MET A 86 8.27 -4.19 -22.88
C MET A 86 8.06 -2.90 -23.69
N ASP A 87 7.38 -1.88 -23.16
CA ASP A 87 7.24 -0.58 -23.83
C ASP A 87 8.61 0.06 -24.17
N LEU A 88 9.60 -0.12 -23.28
CA LEU A 88 10.97 0.37 -23.49
C LEU A 88 11.78 -0.52 -24.45
N VAL A 89 11.47 -1.81 -24.52
CA VAL A 89 12.00 -2.73 -25.54
C VAL A 89 11.51 -2.30 -26.92
N ASP A 90 10.21 -2.02 -27.07
CA ASP A 90 9.61 -1.55 -28.32
C ASP A 90 10.18 -0.19 -28.74
N ALA A 91 10.54 0.66 -27.77
CA ALA A 91 11.26 1.91 -28.02
C ALA A 91 12.74 1.72 -28.43
N GLY A 92 13.25 0.48 -28.47
CA GLY A 92 14.60 0.15 -28.92
C GLY A 92 15.70 0.35 -27.88
N ASN A 93 15.38 0.41 -26.58
CA ASN A 93 16.39 0.57 -25.55
C ASN A 93 17.17 -0.73 -25.31
N VAL A 94 18.37 -0.84 -25.89
CA VAL A 94 19.24 -2.03 -25.84
C VAL A 94 19.61 -2.47 -24.43
N ALA A 95 19.76 -1.54 -23.48
CA ALA A 95 20.06 -1.90 -22.09
C ALA A 95 18.86 -2.61 -21.44
N VAL A 96 17.65 -2.15 -21.72
CA VAL A 96 16.41 -2.73 -21.20
C VAL A 96 16.12 -4.10 -21.85
N ILE A 97 16.43 -4.25 -23.15
CA ILE A 97 16.32 -5.54 -23.86
C ILE A 97 17.17 -6.62 -23.17
N LYS A 98 18.40 -6.28 -22.77
CA LYS A 98 19.27 -7.24 -22.04
C LYS A 98 18.66 -7.65 -20.70
N GLU A 99 18.17 -6.69 -19.92
CA GLU A 99 17.50 -6.97 -18.64
C GLU A 99 16.24 -7.82 -18.82
N TYR A 100 15.50 -7.63 -19.92
CA TYR A 100 14.34 -8.46 -20.24
C TYR A 100 14.72 -9.92 -20.46
N PHE A 101 15.78 -10.18 -21.24
CA PHE A 101 16.27 -11.54 -21.48
C PHE A 101 16.77 -12.21 -20.20
N VAL A 102 17.48 -11.49 -19.33
CA VAL A 102 17.88 -12.00 -18.01
C VAL A 102 16.66 -12.38 -17.16
N GLY A 103 15.58 -11.59 -17.25
CA GLY A 103 14.31 -11.91 -16.59
C GLY A 103 13.68 -13.21 -17.11
N LEU A 104 13.71 -13.43 -18.42
CA LEU A 104 13.22 -14.67 -19.05
C LEU A 104 14.06 -15.89 -18.65
N GLU A 105 15.38 -15.78 -18.67
CA GLU A 105 16.29 -16.87 -18.29
C GLU A 105 16.14 -17.30 -16.82
N ARG A 106 15.68 -16.41 -15.94
CA ARG A 106 15.39 -16.73 -14.53
C ARG A 106 14.02 -17.36 -14.31
N ALA A 107 13.15 -17.30 -15.31
CA ALA A 107 11.80 -17.85 -15.26
C ALA A 107 11.72 -19.30 -15.78
N ASP A 108 12.69 -19.71 -16.60
CA ASP A 108 12.97 -21.11 -16.98
C ASP A 108 13.70 -21.88 -15.87
#